data_AF-A0A350H6K7-F1
#
_entry.id   AF-A0A350H6K7-F1
#
_cell.length_a   1.000
_cell.length_b   1.000
_cell.length_c   1.000
_cell.angle_alpha   90.00
_cell.angle_beta   90.00
_cell.angle_gamma   90.00
#
_symmetry.space_group_name_H-M   'P 1'
#
loop_
_entity.id
_entity.type
_entity.pdbx_description
1 polymer ?
#
loop_
_entity_poly.entity_id
_entity_poly.type
_entity_poly.pdbx_seq_one_letter_code
_entity_poly.pdbx_strand_id
1 'polypeptide(L)'
;AAYNKNLSQRRAESMVNYLIAHGIPKDRLTPMGYGKEKPKTIRKKLTEKYKWLKEGDVLSEEFIKSRDEKEQEICNQLNRRTEFIVLRTTYGMFDDKGNLKNPPQPKQKEDIEDDDDGFEIVF
;
A
#
# COMPACT_ATOMS: atom_id res chain seq x y z
N ALA A 1 -6.87 -8.52 25.71
CA ALA A 1 -6.89 -8.25 24.25
C ALA A 1 -7.59 -6.93 23.88
N ALA A 2 -8.78 -6.64 24.43
CA ALA A 2 -9.61 -5.48 24.08
C ALA A 2 -8.88 -4.11 24.07
N TYR A 3 -7.98 -3.86 25.04
CA TYR A 3 -7.25 -2.60 25.13
C TYR A 3 -6.43 -2.27 23.86
N ASN A 4 -5.60 -3.20 23.38
CA ASN A 4 -4.76 -2.96 22.20
C ASN A 4 -5.60 -2.81 20.93
N LYS A 5 -6.72 -3.53 20.85
CA LYS A 5 -7.66 -3.42 19.73
C LYS A 5 -8.24 -2.00 19.68
N ASN A 6 -8.77 -1.50 20.81
CA ASN A 6 -9.30 -0.14 20.91
C ASN A 6 -8.23 0.93 20.65
N LEU A 7 -7.01 0.76 21.17
CA LEU A 7 -5.90 1.68 20.92
C LEU A 7 -5.54 1.73 19.43
N SER A 8 -5.44 0.58 18.78
CA SER A 8 -5.13 0.51 17.35
C SER A 8 -6.24 1.11 16.49
N GLN A 9 -7.50 0.92 16.89
CA GLN A 9 -8.65 1.50 16.22
C GLN A 9 -8.62 3.03 16.29
N ARG A 10 -8.39 3.60 17.47
CA ARG A 10 -8.24 5.06 17.66
C ARG A 10 -7.09 5.65 16.82
N ARG A 11 -5.99 4.92 16.67
CA ARG A 11 -4.86 5.35 15.81
C ARG A 11 -5.26 5.38 14.33
N ALA A 12 -5.98 4.35 13.86
CA ALA A 12 -6.49 4.31 12.50
C ALA A 12 -7.49 5.46 12.24
N GLU A 13 -8.40 5.70 13.18
CA GLU A 13 -9.39 6.80 13.10
C GLU A 13 -8.74 8.17 13.08
N SER A 14 -7.75 8.43 13.95
CA SER A 14 -7.03 9.71 13.99
C SER A 14 -6.39 10.03 12.65
N MET A 15 -5.84 9.02 11.99
CA MET A 15 -5.17 9.17 10.72
C MET A 15 -6.19 9.30 9.56
N VAL A 16 -7.32 8.59 9.59
CA VAL A 16 -8.44 8.82 8.66
C VAL A 16 -9.00 10.23 8.79
N ASN A 17 -9.21 10.72 10.01
CA ASN A 17 -9.68 12.08 10.27
C ASN A 17 -8.73 13.13 9.71
N TYR A 18 -7.42 12.90 9.81
CA TYR A 18 -6.41 13.76 9.20
C TYR A 18 -6.59 13.82 7.67
N LEU A 19 -6.75 12.69 6.98
CA LEU A 19 -6.96 12.68 5.53
C LEU A 19 -8.26 13.36 5.11
N ILE A 20 -9.33 13.17 5.87
CA ILE A 20 -10.62 13.83 5.63
C ILE A 20 -10.47 15.34 5.75
N ALA A 21 -9.77 15.81 6.79
CA ALA A 21 -9.49 17.23 6.98
C ALA A 21 -8.67 17.84 5.83
N HIS A 22 -7.90 17.02 5.11
CA HIS A 22 -7.12 17.42 3.93
C HIS A 22 -7.84 17.13 2.60
N GLY A 23 -9.16 16.92 2.63
CA GLY A 23 -10.00 16.87 1.44
C GLY A 23 -10.18 15.48 0.82
N ILE A 24 -9.74 14.40 1.47
CA ILE A 24 -10.02 13.05 1.00
C ILE A 24 -11.44 12.64 1.41
N PRO A 25 -12.32 12.23 0.47
CA PRO A 25 -13.67 11.77 0.80
C PRO A 25 -13.68 10.58 1.78
N LYS A 26 -14.56 10.65 2.79
CA LYS A 26 -14.65 9.65 3.87
C LYS A 26 -15.00 8.25 3.37
N ASP A 27 -15.83 8.15 2.34
CA ASP A 27 -16.27 6.90 1.72
C ASP A 27 -15.13 6.11 1.04
N ARG A 28 -14.01 6.77 0.76
CA ARG A 28 -12.80 6.11 0.23
C ARG A 28 -11.92 5.48 1.31
N LEU A 29 -12.23 5.70 2.58
CA LEU A 29 -11.37 5.37 3.72
C LEU A 29 -12.07 4.41 4.68
N THR A 30 -11.35 3.39 5.13
CA THR A 30 -11.86 2.45 6.14
C THR A 30 -10.81 2.26 7.23
N PRO A 31 -11.01 2.81 8.44
CA PRO A 31 -10.08 2.61 9.54
C PRO A 31 -10.23 1.20 10.13
N MET A 32 -9.12 0.47 10.26
CA MET A 32 -9.08 -0.88 10.82
C MET A 32 -8.00 -1.01 11.89
N GLY A 33 -8.42 -1.29 13.13
CA GLY A 33 -7.53 -1.58 14.26
C GLY A 33 -7.31 -3.07 14.52
N TYR A 34 -6.12 -3.58 14.19
CA TYR A 34 -5.75 -5.00 14.38
C TYR A 34 -5.10 -5.32 15.73
N GLY A 35 -4.93 -4.34 16.63
CA GLY A 35 -4.25 -4.53 17.90
C GLY A 35 -2.84 -5.09 17.73
N LYS A 36 -2.57 -6.22 18.40
CA LYS A 36 -1.29 -6.97 18.30
C LYS A 36 -1.39 -8.20 17.41
N GLU A 37 -2.53 -8.44 16.76
CA GLU A 37 -2.82 -9.68 16.03
C GLU A 37 -2.07 -9.77 14.69
N LYS A 38 -1.62 -8.63 14.15
CA LYS A 38 -0.85 -8.54 12.90
C LYS A 38 0.55 -7.95 13.16
N PRO A 39 1.51 -8.74 13.67
CA PRO A 39 2.90 -8.31 13.78
C PRO A 39 3.48 -7.92 12.42
N LYS A 40 4.52 -7.09 12.42
CA LYS A 40 5.15 -6.62 11.19
C LYS A 40 6.05 -7.69 10.60
N THR A 41 5.90 -7.93 9.30
CA THR A 41 6.88 -8.67 8.51
C THR A 41 7.95 -7.72 7.97
N ILE A 42 9.21 -8.08 8.16
CA ILE A 42 10.36 -7.29 7.72
C ILE A 42 10.49 -7.34 6.20
N ARG A 43 10.66 -6.17 5.58
CA ARG A 43 10.95 -6.00 4.14
C ARG A 43 12.44 -5.77 3.93
N LYS A 44 12.94 -6.08 2.73
CA LYS A 44 14.34 -5.85 2.32
C LYS A 44 14.91 -4.48 2.72
N LYS A 45 14.18 -3.39 2.49
CA LYS A 45 14.66 -2.03 2.82
C LYS A 45 15.01 -1.85 4.31
N LEU A 46 14.34 -2.58 5.20
CA LEU A 46 14.57 -2.45 6.64
C LEU A 46 15.82 -3.20 7.09
N THR A 47 16.23 -4.25 6.37
CA THR A 47 17.45 -5.03 6.65
C THR A 47 18.72 -4.24 6.33
N GLU A 48 18.64 -3.23 5.46
CA GLU A 48 19.73 -2.28 5.19
C GLU A 48 20.09 -1.45 6.44
N LYS A 49 19.07 -1.05 7.21
CA LYS A 49 19.26 -0.28 8.46
C LYS A 49 19.59 -1.18 9.65
N TYR A 50 18.90 -2.31 9.76
CA TYR A 50 19.06 -3.25 10.86
C TYR A 50 19.61 -4.56 10.33
N LYS A 51 20.94 -4.69 10.30
CA LYS A 51 21.66 -5.85 9.73
C LYS A 51 21.35 -7.18 10.42
N TRP A 52 20.82 -7.13 11.64
CA TRP A 52 20.41 -8.30 12.43
C TRP A 52 19.00 -8.81 12.09
N LEU A 53 18.20 -8.02 11.36
CA LEU A 53 16.91 -8.44 10.83
C LEU A 53 17.07 -9.03 9.43
N LYS A 54 16.33 -10.11 9.14
CA LYS A 54 16.27 -10.72 7.82
C LYS A 54 14.94 -10.41 7.15
N GLU A 55 14.95 -10.42 5.82
CA GLU A 55 13.72 -10.27 5.05
C GLU A 55 12.80 -11.46 5.31
N GLY A 56 11.52 -11.19 5.58
CA GLY A 56 10.54 -12.21 5.95
C GLY A 56 10.41 -12.49 7.45
N ASP A 57 11.31 -11.97 8.29
CA ASP A 57 11.17 -12.10 9.74
C ASP A 57 9.83 -11.49 10.20
N VAL A 58 9.11 -12.22 11.06
CA VAL A 58 7.87 -11.76 11.66
C VAL A 58 8.17 -11.30 13.08
N LEU A 59 7.87 -10.03 13.39
CA LEU A 59 8.08 -9.45 14.72
C LEU A 59 7.00 -9.92 15.71
N SER A 60 6.90 -11.24 15.91
CA SER A 60 6.02 -11.89 16.88
C SER A 60 6.49 -11.62 18.31
N GLU A 61 5.63 -11.85 19.29
CA GLU A 61 6.01 -11.67 20.69
C GLU A 61 7.18 -12.56 21.11
N GLU A 62 7.22 -13.79 20.59
CA GLU A 62 8.31 -14.75 20.83
C GLU A 62 9.63 -14.27 20.22
N PHE A 63 9.59 -13.79 18.97
CA PHE A 63 10.77 -13.24 18.30
C PHE A 63 11.32 -12.02 19.03
N ILE A 64 10.45 -11.18 19.57
CA ILE A 64 10.85 -10.00 20.33
C ILE A 64 11.50 -10.42 21.65
N LYS A 65 10.85 -11.29 22.43
CA LYS A 65 11.38 -11.72 23.74
C LYS A 65 12.73 -12.43 23.67
N SER A 66 13.08 -13.04 22.54
CA SER A 66 14.38 -13.70 22.36
C SER A 66 15.54 -12.74 22.06
N ARG A 67 15.30 -11.43 22.00
CA ARG A 67 16.28 -10.39 21.63
C ARG A 67 16.71 -9.56 22.82
N ASP A 68 17.79 -8.79 22.64
CA ASP A 68 18.26 -7.85 23.65
C ASP A 68 17.26 -6.71 23.87
N GLU A 69 17.28 -6.08 25.04
CA GLU A 69 16.31 -5.02 25.41
C GLU A 69 16.27 -3.85 24.40
N LYS A 70 17.43 -3.48 23.84
CA LYS A 70 17.51 -2.45 22.79
C LYS A 70 16.83 -2.89 21.49
N GLU A 71 17.04 -4.14 21.09
CA GLU A 71 16.42 -4.71 19.89
C GLU A 71 14.92 -4.94 20.09
N GLN A 72 14.50 -5.29 21.31
CA GLN A 72 13.10 -5.40 21.69
C GLN A 72 12.36 -4.07 21.49
N GLU A 73 12.94 -2.96 21.97
CA GLU A 73 12.29 -1.66 21.82
C GLU A 73 12.21 -1.23 20.35
N ILE A 74 13.24 -1.53 19.55
CA ILE A 74 13.21 -1.31 18.09
C ILE A 74 12.07 -2.13 17.45
N CYS A 75 11.95 -3.42 17.78
CA CYS A 75 10.89 -4.27 17.24
C CYS A 75 9.49 -3.78 17.67
N ASN A 76 9.33 -3.40 18.94
CA ASN A 76 8.09 -2.85 19.46
C ASN A 76 7.72 -1.54 18.75
N GLN A 77 8.70 -0.66 18.51
CA GLN A 77 8.49 0.57 17.74
C GLN A 77 8.04 0.27 16.31
N LEU A 78 8.68 -0.69 15.65
CA LEU A 78 8.29 -1.13 14.31
C LEU A 78 6.87 -1.72 14.27
N ASN A 79 6.43 -2.37 15.35
CA ASN A 79 5.07 -2.90 15.48
C ASN A 79 4.01 -1.84 15.80
N ARG A 80 4.38 -0.70 16.42
CA ARG A 80 3.49 0.44 16.73
C ARG A 80 3.23 1.35 15.52
N ARG A 81 2.97 0.76 14.35
CA ARG A 81 2.77 1.46 13.07
C ARG A 81 1.31 1.46 12.59
N THR A 82 0.97 2.40 11.72
CA THR A 82 -0.28 2.42 10.93
C THR A 82 0.09 2.22 9.46
N GLU A 83 -0.60 1.34 8.74
CA GLU A 83 -0.28 1.00 7.34
C GLU A 83 -1.46 1.34 6.41
N PHE A 84 -1.13 1.61 5.14
CA PHE A 84 -2.11 1.87 4.08
C PHE A 84 -2.16 0.71 3.11
N ILE A 85 -3.38 0.34 2.74
CA ILE A 85 -3.63 -0.64 1.70
C ILE A 85 -4.68 -0.05 0.77
N VAL A 86 -4.36 0.01 -0.52
CA VAL A 86 -5.33 0.38 -1.56
C VAL A 86 -6.16 -0.86 -1.86
N LEU A 87 -7.46 -0.80 -1.57
CA LEU A 87 -8.38 -1.93 -1.82
C LEU A 87 -8.86 -1.98 -3.26
N ARG A 88 -9.14 -0.82 -3.87
CA ARG A 88 -9.66 -0.68 -5.23
C ARG A 88 -9.24 0.66 -5.82
N THR A 89 -8.89 0.68 -7.10
CA THR A 89 -8.48 1.89 -7.83
C THR A 89 -9.59 2.50 -8.67
N THR A 90 -10.74 1.82 -8.79
CA THR A 90 -11.82 2.22 -9.71
C THR A 90 -12.82 3.23 -9.14
N TYR A 91 -12.42 3.95 -8.10
CA TYR A 91 -13.29 4.96 -7.49
C TYR A 91 -13.63 6.04 -8.52
N GLY A 92 -14.92 6.26 -8.77
CA GLY A 92 -15.40 7.25 -9.73
C GLY A 92 -15.21 6.89 -11.22
N MET A 93 -14.72 5.69 -11.55
CA MET A 93 -14.50 5.29 -12.96
C MET A 93 -15.77 4.88 -13.68
N PHE A 94 -16.76 4.33 -12.98
CA PHE A 94 -17.98 3.79 -13.57
C PHE A 94 -19.19 4.70 -13.30
N ASP A 95 -20.10 4.80 -14.27
CA ASP A 95 -21.42 5.41 -14.14
C ASP A 95 -22.41 4.47 -13.42
N ASP A 96 -23.63 4.94 -13.18
CA ASP A 96 -24.68 4.18 -12.48
C ASP A 96 -25.12 2.91 -13.25
N LYS A 97 -24.75 2.79 -14.52
CA LYS A 97 -25.03 1.65 -15.40
C LYS A 97 -23.82 0.70 -15.53
N GLY A 98 -22.72 0.97 -14.82
CA GLY A 98 -21.51 0.17 -14.83
C GLY A 98 -20.57 0.43 -16.02
N ASN A 99 -20.81 1.47 -16.82
CA ASN A 99 -19.95 1.83 -17.94
C ASN A 99 -18.87 2.83 -17.51
N LEU A 100 -17.72 2.81 -18.17
CA LEU A 100 -16.65 3.78 -17.93
C LEU A 100 -17.11 5.20 -18.30
N LYS A 101 -16.95 6.16 -17.38
CA LYS A 101 -17.33 7.57 -17.60
C LYS A 101 -16.51 8.27 -18.68
N ASN A 102 -15.27 7.82 -18.92
CA ASN A 102 -14.41 8.34 -19.98
C ASN A 102 -13.76 7.16 -20.72
N PRO A 103 -14.46 6.56 -21.71
CA PRO A 103 -13.89 5.47 -22.48
C PRO A 103 -12.65 5.98 -23.24
N PRO A 104 -11.58 5.18 -23.36
CA PRO A 104 -10.43 5.56 -24.17
C PRO A 104 -10.89 5.84 -25.60
N GLN A 105 -10.52 6.99 -26.14
CA GLN A 105 -10.80 7.31 -27.53
C GLN A 105 -10.13 6.25 -28.42
N PRO A 106 -10.80 5.77 -29.48
CA PRO A 106 -10.15 4.90 -30.45
C PRO A 106 -8.90 5.63 -30.96
N LYS A 107 -7.74 4.97 -30.89
CA LYS A 107 -6.55 5.45 -31.58
C LYS A 107 -6.96 5.69 -33.04
N GLN A 108 -6.82 6.91 -33.53
CA GLN A 108 -6.84 7.15 -34.97
C GLN A 108 -5.76 6.23 -35.55
N LYS A 109 -6.13 5.41 -36.53
CA LYS A 109 -5.11 4.76 -37.35
C LYS A 109 -4.34 5.91 -38.00
N GLU A 110 -3.06 6.04 -37.70
CA GLU A 110 -2.18 6.77 -38.60
C GLU A 110 -2.22 5.97 -39.91
N ASP A 111 -2.89 6.53 -40.91
CA ASP A 111 -2.76 6.06 -42.27
C ASP A 111 -1.31 6.34 -42.64
N ILE A 112 -0.47 5.31 -42.58
CA ILE A 112 0.83 5.34 -43.24
C ILE A 112 0.46 5.35 -44.73
N GLU A 113 0.54 6.51 -45.36
CA GLU A 113 0.55 6.60 -46.82
C GLU A 113 1.75 5.78 -47.31
N ASP A 114 1.45 4.64 -47.91
CA ASP A 114 2.41 3.86 -48.71
C ASP A 114 2.75 4.70 -49.95
N ASP A 115 3.66 5.66 -49.81
CA ASP A 115 4.38 6.21 -50.95
C ASP A 115 5.39 5.14 -51.40
N ASP A 116 4.95 4.39 -52.42
CA ASP A 116 5.74 3.50 -53.26
C ASP A 116 6.85 4.30 -53.97
N ASP A 117 7.99 4.46 -53.30
CA ASP A 117 9.27 4.77 -53.95
C ASP A 117 10.34 3.84 -53.36
N GLY A 118 10.46 2.66 -53.97
CA GLY A 118 11.40 1.62 -53.56
C GLY A 118 12.87 2.05 -53.62
N PHE A 119 13.67 1.60 -52.65
CA PHE A 119 15.08 1.25 -52.87
C PHE A 119 15.61 0.25 -51.82
N GLU A 120 16.45 -0.65 -52.31
CA GLU A 120 16.93 -1.95 -51.81
C GLU A 120 17.79 -1.93 -50.52
N ILE A 121 17.66 -2.96 -49.67
CA ILE A 121 18.72 -3.35 -48.71
C ILE A 121 19.12 -4.80 -49.02
N VAL A 122 20.34 -4.97 -49.53
CA VAL A 122 21.02 -6.24 -49.76
C VAL A 122 21.53 -6.78 -48.42
N PHE A 123 21.31 -8.08 -48.17
CA PHE A 123 21.71 -8.79 -46.94
C PHE A 123 23.23 -8.83 -46.71
#